data_AF-A0A4Z2GJ05-F1
#
_entry.id   AF-A0A4Z2GJ05-F1
#
_cell.length_a   1.000
_cell.length_b   1.000
_cell.length_c   1.000
_cell.angle_alpha   90.00
_cell.angle_beta   90.00
_cell.angle_gamma   90.00
#
_symmetry.space_group_name_H-M   'P 1'
#
loop_
_entity.id
_entity.type
_entity.pdbx_description
1 polymer ?
#
loop_
_entity_poly.entity_id
_entity_poly.type
_entity_poly.pdbx_seq_one_letter_code
_entity_poly.pdbx_strand_id
1 'polypeptide(L)'
;MYRVNDMWEDAYRVAKSHGGAAAQKQVAYLWARSLEGEAAVKLLNKFGLLEYAIDFASNNLSFDFAFDLARLSSKEKLPEIHLKHAIYLEDEKEFQKAEAFLLRAQRPELAVKYYKDADLWSDAMRICKEYLPNKLSMLQEEYEKETSKKGIR
;
A
#
# COMPACT_ATOMS: atom_id res chain seq x y z
N MET A 1 -5.01 -32.76 1.52
CA MET A 1 -5.12 -31.48 2.26
C MET A 1 -4.37 -31.49 3.61
N TYR A 2 -4.33 -32.58 4.40
CA TYR A 2 -3.65 -32.57 5.72
C TYR A 2 -2.11 -32.62 5.68
N ARG A 3 -1.51 -33.18 4.63
CA ARG A 3 -0.06 -33.42 4.56
C ARG A 3 0.81 -32.15 4.46
N VAL A 4 0.23 -31.02 4.07
CA VAL A 4 0.94 -29.73 3.95
C VAL A 4 0.91 -28.97 5.28
N ASN A 5 -0.16 -29.09 6.07
CA ASN A 5 -0.26 -28.43 7.38
C ASN A 5 0.76 -28.95 8.39
N ASP A 6 0.98 -30.26 8.45
CA ASP A 6 1.98 -30.85 9.36
C ASP A 6 3.40 -30.38 9.02
N MET A 7 3.68 -30.18 7.72
CA MET A 7 5.00 -29.71 7.26
C MET A 7 5.25 -28.25 7.63
N TRP A 8 4.24 -27.39 7.62
CA TRP A 8 4.40 -25.99 8.05
C TRP A 8 4.54 -25.85 9.56
N GLU A 9 3.82 -26.66 10.35
CA GLU A 9 3.98 -26.70 11.80
C GLU A 9 5.38 -27.18 12.20
N ASP A 10 5.87 -28.24 11.57
CA ASP A 10 7.23 -28.73 11.78
C ASP A 10 8.27 -27.72 11.32
N ALA A 11 8.10 -27.10 10.15
CA ALA A 11 9.00 -26.06 9.66
C ALA A 11 9.06 -24.85 10.62
N TYR A 12 7.91 -24.43 11.16
CA TYR A 12 7.85 -23.34 12.13
C TYR A 12 8.54 -23.72 13.45
N ARG A 13 8.34 -24.95 13.92
CA ARG A 13 9.01 -25.47 15.13
C ARG A 13 10.52 -25.53 14.96
N VAL A 14 11.01 -26.05 13.84
CA VAL A 14 12.44 -26.13 13.51
C VAL A 14 13.04 -24.74 13.35
N ALA A 15 12.33 -23.81 12.70
CA ALA A 15 12.78 -22.42 12.58
C ALA A 15 12.88 -21.73 13.94
N LYS A 16 11.95 -22.01 14.87
CA LYS A 16 11.99 -21.49 16.24
C LYS A 16 13.17 -22.08 17.04
N SER A 17 13.49 -23.36 16.88
CA SER A 17 14.57 -24.01 17.65
C SER A 17 15.97 -23.79 17.06
N HIS A 18 16.10 -23.66 15.74
CA HIS A 18 17.41 -23.59 15.06
C HIS A 18 17.62 -22.36 14.16
N GLY A 19 16.54 -21.73 13.66
CA GLY A 19 16.62 -20.63 12.67
C GLY A 19 16.54 -19.22 13.26
N GLY A 20 16.25 -19.08 14.56
CA GLY A 20 16.09 -17.79 15.22
C GLY A 20 14.77 -17.06 14.88
N ALA A 21 14.53 -15.93 15.55
CA ALA A 21 13.26 -15.21 15.46
C ALA A 21 12.92 -14.70 14.05
N ALA A 22 13.94 -14.38 13.23
CA ALA A 22 13.74 -13.95 11.85
C ALA A 22 13.22 -15.08 10.94
N ALA A 23 13.83 -16.27 11.02
CA ALA A 23 13.38 -17.43 10.25
C ALA A 23 11.96 -17.85 10.64
N GLN A 24 11.65 -17.83 11.94
CA GLN A 24 10.31 -18.11 12.44
C GLN A 24 9.25 -17.17 11.85
N LYS A 25 9.54 -15.86 11.82
CA LYS A 25 8.66 -14.85 11.20
C LYS A 25 8.45 -15.11 9.71
N GLN A 26 9.51 -15.44 8.99
CA GLN A 26 9.46 -15.69 7.56
C GLN A 26 8.68 -16.97 7.22
N VAL A 27 8.88 -18.06 7.97
CA VAL A 27 8.09 -19.29 7.81
C VAL A 27 6.62 -19.04 8.12
N ALA A 28 6.30 -18.28 9.18
CA ALA A 28 4.92 -17.91 9.50
C ALA A 28 4.26 -17.13 8.36
N TYR A 29 4.99 -16.17 7.77
CA TYR A 29 4.50 -15.40 6.64
C TYR A 29 4.24 -16.28 5.42
N LEU A 30 5.17 -17.17 5.06
CA LEU A 30 5.00 -18.07 3.92
C LEU A 30 3.85 -19.06 4.14
N TRP A 31 3.70 -19.56 5.37
CA TRP A 31 2.57 -20.39 5.74
C TRP A 31 1.26 -19.61 5.62
N ALA A 32 1.20 -18.39 6.17
CA ALA A 32 0.03 -17.54 6.03
C ALA A 32 -0.28 -17.19 4.58
N ARG A 33 0.73 -17.03 3.70
CA ARG A 33 0.55 -16.80 2.26
C ARG A 33 0.05 -18.04 1.51
N SER A 34 0.35 -19.24 2.02
CA SER A 34 -0.22 -20.48 1.50
C SER A 34 -1.67 -20.70 1.94
N LEU A 35 -2.12 -19.92 2.92
CA LEU A 35 -3.50 -19.85 3.37
C LEU A 35 -4.17 -18.61 2.75
N GLU A 36 -5.47 -18.69 2.48
CA GLU A 36 -6.21 -17.56 1.93
C GLU A 36 -7.20 -17.00 2.96
N GLY A 37 -7.40 -15.69 2.95
CA GLY A 37 -8.40 -14.98 3.74
C GLY A 37 -8.26 -15.15 5.26
N GLU A 38 -9.36 -15.50 5.93
CA GLU A 38 -9.44 -15.54 7.40
C GLU A 38 -8.50 -16.56 8.05
N ALA A 39 -8.15 -17.65 7.34
CA ALA A 39 -7.26 -18.67 7.88
C ALA A 39 -5.85 -18.12 8.11
N ALA A 40 -5.35 -17.30 7.18
CA ALA A 40 -4.08 -16.60 7.29
C ALA A 40 -4.07 -15.64 8.49
N VAL A 41 -5.15 -14.86 8.66
CA VAL A 41 -5.28 -13.90 9.77
C VAL A 41 -5.32 -14.62 11.13
N LYS A 42 -6.11 -15.69 11.26
CA LYS A 42 -6.20 -16.48 12.50
C LYS A 42 -4.84 -17.08 12.88
N LEU A 43 -4.11 -17.60 11.89
CA LEU A 43 -2.77 -18.14 12.09
C LEU A 43 -1.80 -17.05 12.57
N LEU A 44 -1.75 -15.92 11.87
CA LEU A 44 -0.85 -14.81 12.20
C LEU A 44 -1.17 -14.18 13.56
N ASN A 45 -2.45 -14.08 13.92
CA ASN A 45 -2.89 -13.65 15.25
C ASN A 45 -2.45 -14.61 16.35
N LYS A 46 -2.58 -15.94 16.12
CA LYS A 46 -2.11 -16.95 17.07
C LYS A 46 -0.61 -16.80 17.38
N PHE A 47 0.18 -16.36 16.40
CA PHE A 47 1.62 -16.14 16.57
C PHE A 47 1.99 -14.70 16.96
N GLY A 48 1.04 -13.76 17.02
CA GLY A 48 1.32 -12.34 17.26
C GLY A 48 2.14 -11.69 16.14
N LEU A 49 2.06 -12.21 14.91
CA LEU A 49 2.86 -11.79 13.76
C LEU A 49 2.05 -11.03 12.70
N LEU A 50 0.80 -10.70 13.00
CA LEU A 50 -0.12 -10.08 12.05
C LEU A 50 0.38 -8.73 11.54
N GLU A 51 0.77 -7.82 12.43
CA GLU A 51 1.28 -6.50 12.03
C GLU A 51 2.54 -6.62 11.18
N TYR A 52 3.48 -7.47 11.61
CA TYR A 52 4.69 -7.77 10.86
C TYR A 52 4.37 -8.31 9.45
N ALA A 53 3.41 -9.21 9.32
CA ALA A 53 3.02 -9.78 8.03
C ALA A 53 2.39 -8.74 7.10
N ILE A 54 1.56 -7.84 7.63
CA ILE A 54 0.98 -6.73 6.86
C ILE A 54 2.08 -5.79 6.37
N ASP A 55 2.98 -5.36 7.26
CA ASP A 55 4.06 -4.45 6.91
C ASP A 55 5.03 -5.10 5.90
N PHE A 56 5.37 -6.37 6.11
CA PHE A 56 6.22 -7.14 5.21
C PHE A 56 5.58 -7.36 3.84
N ALA A 57 4.30 -7.72 3.79
CA ALA A 57 3.55 -7.85 2.54
C ALA A 57 3.52 -6.54 1.75
N SER A 58 3.27 -5.42 2.45
CA SER A 58 3.23 -4.09 1.87
C SER A 58 4.58 -3.65 1.30
N ASN A 59 5.68 -3.98 1.99
CA ASN A 59 7.03 -3.64 1.54
C ASN A 59 7.51 -4.54 0.39
N ASN A 60 7.01 -5.77 0.29
CA ASN A 60 7.33 -6.73 -0.78
C ASN A 60 6.37 -6.66 -1.96
N LEU A 61 5.62 -5.56 -2.11
CA LEU A 61 4.65 -5.33 -3.20
C LEU A 61 3.55 -6.41 -3.29
N SER A 62 3.35 -7.20 -2.23
CA SER A 62 2.28 -8.20 -2.14
C SER A 62 1.01 -7.53 -1.63
N PHE A 63 0.54 -6.50 -2.35
CA PHE A 63 -0.53 -5.61 -1.90
C PHE A 63 -1.87 -6.32 -1.74
N ASP A 64 -2.21 -7.27 -2.62
CA ASP A 64 -3.45 -8.05 -2.51
C ASP A 64 -3.54 -8.78 -1.17
N PHE A 65 -2.46 -9.48 -0.82
CA PHE A 65 -2.35 -10.18 0.47
C PHE A 65 -2.36 -9.21 1.65
N ALA A 66 -1.67 -8.06 1.53
CA ALA A 66 -1.69 -7.03 2.56
C ALA A 66 -3.11 -6.48 2.78
N PHE A 67 -3.87 -6.24 1.70
CA PHE A 67 -5.26 -5.78 1.78
C PHE A 67 -6.18 -6.83 2.40
N ASP A 68 -6.04 -8.10 2.04
CA ASP A 68 -6.84 -9.17 2.62
C ASP A 68 -6.63 -9.27 4.13
N LEU A 69 -5.36 -9.26 4.57
CA LEU A 69 -5.03 -9.26 5.99
C LEU A 69 -5.61 -8.02 6.69
N ALA A 70 -5.34 -6.81 6.17
CA ALA A 70 -5.77 -5.58 6.82
C ALA A 70 -7.30 -5.40 6.83
N ARG A 71 -8.03 -5.84 5.80
CA ARG A 71 -9.51 -5.77 5.77
C ARG A 71 -10.14 -6.64 6.86
N LEU A 72 -9.55 -7.79 7.13
CA LEU A 72 -10.05 -8.79 8.07
C LEU A 72 -9.62 -8.53 9.51
N SER A 73 -8.46 -7.91 9.73
CA SER A 73 -7.94 -7.68 11.09
C SER A 73 -7.90 -6.22 11.52
N SER A 74 -7.36 -5.33 10.68
CA SER A 74 -6.87 -4.01 11.08
C SER A 74 -7.10 -2.98 9.98
N LYS A 75 -8.35 -2.51 9.87
CA LYS A 75 -8.77 -1.54 8.85
C LYS A 75 -8.01 -0.21 8.94
N GLU A 76 -7.44 0.10 10.11
CA GLU A 76 -6.62 1.29 10.35
C GLU A 76 -5.32 1.30 9.54
N LYS A 77 -4.80 0.12 9.16
CA LYS A 77 -3.61 -0.02 8.32
C LYS A 77 -3.91 0.15 6.83
N LEU A 78 -5.18 0.07 6.41
CA LEU A 78 -5.56 0.17 5.00
C LEU A 78 -5.08 1.46 4.31
N PRO A 79 -5.18 2.66 4.91
CA PRO A 79 -4.65 3.88 4.29
C PRO A 79 -3.15 3.81 4.02
N GLU A 80 -2.37 3.17 4.91
CA GLU A 80 -0.92 2.99 4.73
C GLU A 80 -0.63 2.09 3.52
N ILE A 81 -1.37 0.98 3.39
CA ILE A 81 -1.21 0.03 2.28
C ILE A 81 -1.64 0.67 0.96
N HIS A 82 -2.76 1.40 0.95
CA HIS A 82 -3.20 2.16 -0.22
C HIS A 82 -2.15 3.19 -0.65
N LEU A 83 -1.51 3.89 0.29
CA LEU A 83 -0.45 4.84 0.00
C LEU A 83 0.75 4.16 -0.65
N LYS A 84 1.26 3.06 -0.07
CA LYS A 84 2.38 2.31 -0.64
C LYS A 84 2.07 1.77 -2.03
N HIS A 85 0.85 1.27 -2.23
CA HIS A 85 0.41 0.78 -3.54
C HIS A 85 0.30 1.92 -4.56
N ALA A 86 -0.20 3.08 -4.16
CA ALA A 86 -0.27 4.25 -5.04
C ALA A 86 1.11 4.74 -5.47
N ILE A 87 2.10 4.74 -4.57
CA ILE A 87 3.49 5.09 -4.90
C ILE A 87 4.04 4.11 -5.93
N TYR A 88 3.83 2.81 -5.72
CA TYR A 88 4.25 1.79 -6.70
C TYR A 88 3.60 1.98 -8.08
N LEU A 89 2.31 2.30 -8.11
CA LEU A 89 1.60 2.55 -9.37
C LEU A 89 2.04 3.84 -10.06
N GLU A 90 2.48 4.83 -9.29
CA GLU A 90 3.05 6.06 -9.84
C GLU A 90 4.39 5.80 -10.53
N ASP A 91 5.26 4.96 -9.95
CA ASP A 91 6.49 4.49 -10.61
C ASP A 91 6.18 3.74 -11.93
N GLU A 92 5.08 2.99 -11.96
CA GLU A 92 4.57 2.30 -13.17
C GLU A 92 3.83 3.25 -14.15
N LYS A 93 3.73 4.55 -13.84
CA LYS A 93 3.02 5.60 -14.60
C LYS A 93 1.51 5.37 -14.75
N GLU A 94 0.92 4.59 -13.84
CA GLU A 94 -0.50 4.28 -13.77
C GLU A 94 -1.25 5.30 -12.91
N PHE A 95 -1.19 6.59 -13.30
CA PHE A 95 -1.68 7.72 -12.50
C PHE A 95 -3.16 7.61 -12.10
N GLN A 96 -4.00 7.09 -13.00
CA GLN A 96 -5.44 6.91 -12.75
C GLN A 96 -5.71 5.90 -11.64
N LYS A 97 -4.96 4.78 -11.62
CA LYS A 97 -5.07 3.78 -10.55
C LYS A 97 -4.48 4.31 -9.25
N ALA A 98 -3.33 4.98 -9.32
CA ALA A 98 -2.69 5.61 -8.17
C ALA A 98 -3.62 6.63 -7.50
N GLU A 99 -4.28 7.50 -8.27
CA GLU A 99 -5.30 8.44 -7.79
C GLU A 99 -6.38 7.73 -6.97
N ALA A 100 -6.99 6.68 -7.53
CA ALA A 100 -8.06 5.95 -6.87
C ALA A 100 -7.61 5.33 -5.53
N PHE A 101 -6.33 4.98 -5.39
CA PHE A 101 -5.77 4.51 -4.12
C PHE A 101 -5.44 5.64 -3.14
N LEU A 102 -4.93 6.78 -3.61
CA LEU A 102 -4.66 7.96 -2.79
C LEU A 102 -5.92 8.58 -2.21
N LEU A 103 -7.01 8.60 -2.99
CA LEU A 103 -8.31 9.04 -2.53
C LEU A 103 -8.86 8.11 -1.43
N ARG A 104 -8.71 6.79 -1.59
CA ARG A 104 -9.05 5.81 -0.54
C ARG A 104 -8.16 5.95 0.70
N ALA A 105 -6.91 6.37 0.52
CA ALA A 105 -6.00 6.70 1.62
C ALA A 105 -6.30 8.06 2.29
N GLN A 106 -7.30 8.80 1.82
CA GLN A 106 -7.63 10.17 2.26
C GLN A 106 -6.43 11.13 2.13
N ARG A 107 -5.61 10.92 1.08
CA ARG A 107 -4.46 11.78 0.74
C ARG A 107 -4.61 12.38 -0.67
N PRO A 108 -5.67 13.15 -0.95
CA PRO A 108 -5.84 13.82 -2.25
C PRO A 108 -4.71 14.80 -2.57
N GLU A 109 -4.03 15.34 -1.54
CA GLU A 109 -2.92 16.27 -1.70
C GLU A 109 -1.73 15.64 -2.46
N LEU A 110 -1.45 14.37 -2.19
CA LEU A 110 -0.41 13.62 -2.88
C LEU A 110 -0.79 13.35 -4.33
N ALA A 111 -2.07 13.04 -4.60
CA ALA A 111 -2.55 12.84 -5.97
C ALA A 111 -2.38 14.11 -6.82
N VAL A 112 -2.74 15.28 -6.26
CA VAL A 112 -2.51 16.57 -6.93
C VAL A 112 -1.02 16.77 -7.21
N LYS A 113 -0.15 16.48 -6.23
CA LYS A 113 1.30 16.60 -6.41
C LYS A 113 1.80 15.69 -7.55
N TYR A 114 1.41 14.42 -7.58
CA TYR A 114 1.85 13.51 -8.63
C TYR A 114 1.38 13.96 -10.02
N TYR A 115 0.15 14.44 -10.15
CA TYR A 115 -0.31 15.00 -11.42
C TYR A 115 0.47 16.26 -11.84
N LYS A 116 0.87 17.12 -10.89
CA LYS A 116 1.76 18.25 -11.20
C LYS A 116 3.12 17.78 -11.70
N ASP A 117 3.72 16.81 -11.00
CA ASP A 117 5.04 16.27 -11.33
C ASP A 117 5.03 15.58 -12.71
N ALA A 118 3.87 15.04 -13.12
CA ALA A 118 3.63 14.47 -14.45
C ALA A 118 3.25 15.50 -15.55
N ASP A 119 3.31 16.81 -15.27
CA ASP A 119 2.84 17.89 -16.16
C ASP A 119 1.34 17.80 -16.54
N LEU A 120 0.55 17.00 -15.82
CA LEU A 120 -0.90 16.81 -16.00
C LEU A 120 -1.70 17.81 -15.15
N TRP A 121 -1.49 19.09 -15.41
CA TRP A 121 -2.09 20.19 -14.64
C TRP A 121 -3.63 20.21 -14.68
N SER A 122 -4.22 19.77 -15.78
CA SER A 122 -5.68 19.65 -15.94
C SER A 122 -6.28 18.71 -14.88
N ASP A 123 -5.68 17.54 -14.70
CA ASP A 123 -6.13 16.53 -13.75
C ASP A 123 -5.81 16.94 -12.31
N ALA A 124 -4.64 17.55 -12.08
CA ALA A 124 -4.28 18.13 -10.79
C ALA A 124 -5.34 19.16 -10.32
N MET A 125 -5.76 20.07 -11.21
CA MET A 125 -6.79 21.07 -10.90
C MET A 125 -8.17 20.45 -10.67
N ARG A 126 -8.55 19.43 -11.45
CA ARG A 126 -9.81 18.70 -11.27
C ARG A 126 -9.89 18.11 -9.86
N ILE A 127 -8.86 17.37 -9.45
CA ILE A 127 -8.79 16.72 -8.13
C ILE A 127 -8.70 17.75 -7.00
N CYS A 128 -7.90 18.80 -7.20
CA CYS A 128 -7.79 19.87 -6.22
C CYS A 128 -9.14 20.58 -6.02
N LYS A 129 -9.88 20.86 -7.08
CA LYS A 129 -11.21 21.48 -6.98
C LYS A 129 -12.22 20.59 -6.25
N GLU A 130 -12.19 19.29 -6.49
CA GLU A 130 -13.14 18.33 -5.93
C GLU A 130 -12.86 18.02 -4.46
N TYR A 131 -11.60 17.78 -4.10
CA TYR A 131 -11.22 17.31 -2.76
C TYR A 131 -10.56 18.38 -1.88
N LEU A 132 -9.99 19.44 -2.47
CA LEU A 132 -9.17 20.45 -1.79
C LEU A 132 -9.47 21.88 -2.31
N PRO A 133 -10.72 22.35 -2.24
CA PRO A 133 -11.09 23.65 -2.82
C PRO A 133 -10.27 24.81 -2.26
N ASN A 134 -9.81 24.70 -1.00
CA ASN A 134 -8.95 25.68 -0.33
C ASN A 134 -7.55 25.80 -0.95
N LYS A 135 -7.05 24.75 -1.63
CA LYS A 135 -5.74 24.74 -2.28
C LYS A 135 -5.82 25.06 -3.78
N LEU A 136 -7.02 25.17 -4.35
CA LEU A 136 -7.23 25.41 -5.77
C LEU A 136 -6.62 26.74 -6.23
N SER A 137 -6.82 27.82 -5.46
CA SER A 137 -6.25 29.14 -5.78
C SER A 137 -4.73 29.10 -5.87
N MET A 138 -4.08 28.46 -4.88
CA MET A 138 -2.62 28.30 -4.87
C MET A 138 -2.13 27.51 -6.08
N LEU A 139 -2.83 26.43 -6.45
CA LEU A 139 -2.46 25.60 -7.59
C LEU A 139 -2.60 26.35 -8.93
N GLN A 140 -3.63 27.18 -9.07
CA GLN A 140 -3.86 28.00 -10.26
C GLN A 140 -2.76 29.05 -10.45
N GLU A 141 -2.40 29.78 -9.40
CA GLU A 141 -1.30 30.75 -9.43
C GLU A 141 0.04 30.10 -9.81
N GLU A 142 0.28 28.89 -9.31
CA GLU A 142 1.50 28.13 -9.60
C GLU A 142 1.56 27.70 -11.07
N TYR A 143 0.43 27.23 -11.62
CA TYR A 143 0.31 26.91 -13.04
C TYR A 143 0.54 28.15 -13.93
N GLU A 144 -0.08 29.29 -13.62
CA GLU A 144 0.08 30.54 -14.37
C GLU A 144 1.54 31.03 -14.38
N LYS A 145 2.25 30.92 -13.25
CA LYS A 145 3.69 31.22 -13.18
C LYS A 145 4.49 30.31 -14.09
N GLU A 146 4.15 29.02 -14.12
CA GLU A 146 4.88 28.04 -14.91
C GLU A 146 4.62 28.19 -16.42
N THR A 147 3.38 28.49 -16.82
CA THR A 147 3.04 28.80 -18.23
C THR A 147 3.64 30.13 -18.67
N SER A 148 3.68 31.13 -17.79
CA SER A 148 4.29 32.44 -18.10
C SER A 148 5.80 32.31 -18.31
N LYS A 149 6.50 31.49 -17.52
CA LYS A 149 7.92 31.19 -17.74
C LYS A 149 8.18 30.46 -19.05
N LYS A 150 7.33 29.48 -19.40
CA LYS A 150 7.44 28.72 -20.66
C LYS A 150 7.12 29.57 -21.89
N GLY A 151 6.22 30.57 -21.77
CA GLY A 151 5.83 31.46 -22.86
C GLY A 151 6.76 32.65 -23.15
N ILE A 152 7.82 32.84 -22.35
CA ILE A 152 8.80 33.93 -22.52
C ILE A 152 10.06 33.45 -23.29
N ARG A 153 10.07 32.21 -23.80
CA ARG A 153 11.25 31.62 -24.47
C ARG A 153 11.05 31.43 -25.97
#